data_AF-A0A5J6A714-F1
#
_entry.id   AF-A0A5J6A714-F1
#
_cell.length_a   1.000
_cell.length_b   1.000
_cell.length_c   1.000
_cell.angle_alpha   90.00
_cell.angle_beta   90.00
_cell.angle_gamma   90.00
#
_symmetry.space_group_name_H-M   'P 1'
#
loop_
_entity.id
_entity.type
_entity.pdbx_description
1 polymer ?
#
loop_
_entity_poly.entity_id
_entity_poly.type
_entity_poly.pdbx_seq_one_letter_code
_entity_poly.pdbx_strand_id
1 'polypeptide(L)' 'QVDSTTNVISLSRELERASQASHVVRVAASNTLLDPAAPPPLLPSCSLSMSVRLTRGQYSRERSTPPASTRLTHPTG' A
#
# COMPACT_ATOMS: atom_id res chain seq x y z
N GLN A 1 -5.25 7.24 -0.71
CA GLN A 1 -6.22 7.27 -1.83
C GLN A 1 -6.94 5.94 -1.86
N VAL A 2 -8.22 5.92 -2.26
CA VAL A 2 -9.02 4.68 -2.38
C VAL A 2 -9.51 4.58 -3.81
N ASP A 3 -9.36 3.41 -4.43
CA ASP A 3 -9.95 3.09 -5.72
C ASP A 3 -11.37 2.58 -5.52
N SER A 4 -12.37 3.24 -6.12
CA SER A 4 -13.79 2.91 -5.91
C SER A 4 -14.28 1.67 -6.66
N THR A 5 -13.48 1.14 -7.59
CA THR A 5 -13.84 -0.05 -8.38
C THR A 5 -13.30 -1.32 -7.72
N THR A 6 -12.05 -1.25 -7.26
CA THR A 6 -11.29 -2.37 -6.69
C THR A 6 -11.21 -2.32 -5.16
N ASN A 7 -11.64 -1.22 -4.53
CA ASN A 7 -11.54 -0.96 -3.10
C ASN A 7 -10.09 -0.96 -2.56
N VAL A 8 -9.10 -0.81 -3.44
CA VAL A 8 -7.68 -0.79 -3.07
C VAL A 8 -7.33 0.55 -2.42
N ILE A 9 -6.64 0.50 -1.27
CA ILE A 9 -6.16 1.67 -0.54
C ILE A 9 -4.66 1.82 -0.77
N SER A 10 -4.26 2.90 -1.43
CA SER A 10 -2.87 3.22 -1.76
C SER A 10 -2.40 4.48 -1.04
N LEU A 11 -1.10 4.54 -0.75
CA LEU A 11 -0.46 5.75 -0.25
C LEU A 11 -0.40 6.80 -1.37
N SER A 12 -0.89 8.01 -1.10
CA SER A 12 -0.80 9.12 -2.05
C SER A 12 0.51 9.89 -1.99
N ARG A 13 1.31 9.63 -0.95
CA ARG A 13 2.62 10.26 -0.69
C ARG A 13 3.44 9.38 0.25
N GLU A 14 4.73 9.68 0.33
CA GLU A 14 5.60 9.07 1.34
C GLU A 14 5.10 9.42 2.76
N LEU A 15 5.23 8.46 3.67
CA LEU A 15 4.85 8.63 5.06
C LEU A 15 6.08 8.93 5.91
N GLU A 16 6.08 10.10 6.54
CA GLU A 16 7.12 10.48 7.49
C GLU A 16 7.01 9.66 8.78
N ARG A 17 8.13 9.15 9.26
CA ARG A 17 8.20 8.33 10.47
C ARG A 17 8.16 9.20 11.72
N ALA A 18 6.98 9.66 12.11
CA ALA A 18 6.79 10.09 13.50
C ALA A 18 6.79 8.85 14.41
N SER A 19 7.41 8.96 15.60
CA SER A 19 7.65 7.88 16.56
C SER A 19 6.44 6.95 16.81
N GLN A 20 5.22 7.48 16.66
CA GLN A 20 3.96 6.75 16.83
C GLN A 20 2.85 7.25 15.87
N ALA A 21 3.13 7.28 14.57
CA ALA A 21 2.10 7.63 13.59
C ALA A 21 1.07 6.50 13.41
N SER A 22 -0.15 6.73 13.92
CA SER A 22 -1.33 5.90 13.68
C SER A 22 -2.37 6.74 12.93
N HIS A 23 -2.91 6.20 11.85
CA HIS A 23 -3.92 6.86 11.03
C HIS A 23 -5.19 6.01 10.99
N VAL A 24 -6.34 6.65 11.16
CA VAL A 24 -7.66 6.00 11.02
C VAL A 24 -8.23 6.37 9.67
N VAL A 25 -8.53 5.36 8.86
CA VAL A 25 -9.18 5.49 7.56
C VAL A 25 -10.62 5.02 7.70
N ARG A 26 -11.57 5.88 7.32
CA ARG A 26 -13.00 5.54 7.25
C ARG A 26 -13.39 5.41 5.78
N VAL A 27 -13.94 4.25 5.41
CA VAL A 27 -14.41 3.97 4.06
C VAL A 27 -15.90 3.67 4.13
N ALA A 28 -16.69 4.38 3.33
CA ALA A 28 -18.12 4.12 3.17
C ALA A 28 -18.34 3.51 1.78
N ALA A 29 -19.09 2.40 1.74
CA ALA A 29 -19.57 1.82 0.50
C ALA A 29 -21.03 2.22 0.29
N SER A 30 -21.35 2.66 -0.93
CA SER A 30 -22.70 3.00 -1.34
C SER A 30 -23.13 2.05 -2.45
N ASN A 31 -24.25 1.35 -2.26
CA ASN A 31 -24.87 0.55 -3.31
C ASN A 31 -25.85 1.42 -4.10
N THR A 32 -25.33 2.38 -4.86
CA THR A 32 -26.16 3.19 -5.74
C THR A 32 -26.36 2.45 -7.06
N LEU A 33 -27.30 1.50 -7.09
CA LEU A 33 -28.04 1.21 -8.33
C LEU A 33 -28.94 2.42 -8.59
N LEU A 34 -28.37 3.49 -9.14
CA LEU A 34 -29.06 4.75 -9.38
C LEU A 34 -29.53 4.81 -10.84
N ASP A 35 -30.84 4.74 -11.02
CA ASP A 35 -31.49 5.55 -12.04
C ASP A 35 -31.15 7.03 -11.75
N PRO A 36 -30.54 7.79 -12.67
CA PRO A 36 -30.14 9.18 -12.45
C PRO A 36 -31.32 10.12 -12.14
N ALA A 37 -32.57 9.70 -12.41
CA ALA A 37 -33.77 10.46 -12.06
C ALA A 37 -34.35 10.12 -10.67
N ALA A 38 -33.83 9.09 -9.99
CA ALA A 38 -34.37 8.65 -8.71
C ALA A 38 -33.79 9.45 -7.53
N PRO A 39 -34.60 9.76 -6.49
CA PRO A 39 -34.11 10.38 -5.27
C PRO A 39 -33.00 9.53 -4.62
N PRO A 40 -32.02 10.13 -3.94
CA PRO A 40 -30.90 9.41 -3.36
C PRO A 40 -31.41 8.30 -2.42
N PRO A 41 -31.03 7.04 -2.64
CA PRO A 41 -31.57 5.95 -1.86
C PRO A 41 -31.07 6.04 -0.41
N LEU A 42 -31.96 5.89 0.57
CA LEU A 42 -31.64 5.80 2.01
C LEU A 42 -31.00 4.45 2.37
N LEU A 43 -30.13 3.92 1.50
CA LEU A 43 -29.50 2.63 1.75
C LEU A 43 -28.55 2.76 2.94
N PRO A 44 -28.49 1.73 3.81
CA PRO A 44 -27.54 1.73 4.92
C PRO A 44 -26.14 1.86 4.33
N SER A 45 -25.46 2.96 4.62
CA SER A 45 -24.05 3.09 4.29
C SER A 45 -23.28 2.12 5.16
N CYS A 46 -22.72 1.07 4.54
CA CYS A 46 -21.79 0.21 5.25
C CYS A 46 -20.50 0.99 5.42
N SER A 47 -20.20 1.38 6.65
CA SER A 47 -18.99 2.10 7.02
C SER A 47 -18.02 1.16 7.72
N LEU A 48 -16.79 1.11 7.23
CA LEU A 48 -15.70 0.35 7.82
C LEU A 48 -14.60 1.31 8.28
N SER A 49 -14.10 1.09 9.50
CA SER A 49 -12.97 1.83 10.06
C SER A 49 -11.74 0.93 10.12
N MET A 50 -10.63 1.39 9.55
CA MET A 50 -9.36 0.67 9.53
C MET A 50 -8.25 1.54 10.13
N SER A 51 -7.44 0.95 11.01
CA SER A 51 -6.28 1.62 11.64
C SER A 51 -4.99 1.18 10.98
N VAL A 52 -4.24 2.13 10.43
CA VAL A 52 -2.93 1.90 9.81
C VAL A 52 -1.85 2.40 10.77
N ARG A 53 -0.91 1.50 11.11
CA ARG A 53 0.25 1.83 11.95
C ARG A 53 1.55 1.65 11.18
N LEU A 54 2.44 2.63 11.31
CA LEU A 54 3.79 2.53 10.78
C LEU A 54 4.70 1.84 11.80
N THR A 55 5.32 0.75 11.39
CA THR A 55 6.32 0.04 12.20
C THR A 55 7.70 0.18 11.55
N ARG A 56 8.76 0.09 12.37
CA ARG A 56 10.12 0.05 11.85
C ARG A 56 10.34 -1.30 11.16
N GLY A 57 10.61 -1.27 9.86
CA GLY A 57 11.03 -2.47 9.13
C GLY A 57 12.36 -2.98 9.69
N GLN A 58 12.41 -4.24 10.11
CA GLN A 58 13.64 -4.97 10.43
C GLN A 58 14.09 -5.69 9.15
N TYR A 59 14.54 -4.92 8.15
CA TYR A 59 15.12 -5.51 6.95
C TYR A 59 16.62 -5.65 7.20
N SER A 60 17.05 -6.83 7.65
CA SER A 60 18.42 -7.27 7.53
C SER A 60 18.72 -7.34 6.03
N ARG A 61 19.39 -6.32 5.49
CA ARG A 61 19.98 -6.42 4.15
C ARG A 61 21.10 -7.45 4.29
N GLU A 62 20.80 -8.73 4.03
CA GLU A 62 21.87 -9.70 3.79
C GLU A 62 22.64 -9.18 2.57
N ARG A 63 23.79 -8.58 2.86
CA ARG A 63 24.73 -8.10 1.85
C ARG A 63 25.29 -9.36 1.20
N SER A 64 24.62 -9.83 0.14
CA SER A 64 25.18 -10.83 -0.75
C SER A 64 26.50 -10.28 -1.29
N THR A 65 27.61 -10.82 -0.79
CA THR A 65 28.92 -10.60 -1.37
C THR A 65 28.87 -11.11 -2.81
N PRO A 66 29.22 -10.29 -3.82
CA PRO A 66 29.29 -10.79 -5.18
C PRO A 66 30.34 -11.92 -5.24
N PRO A 67 30.10 -13.00 -6.00
CA PRO A 67 31.08 -14.07 -6.15
C PRO A 67 32.38 -13.49 -6.71
N ALA A 68 33.51 -13.92 -6.15
CA ALA A 68 34.82 -13.48 -6.57
C ALA A 68 34.99 -13.74 -8.07
N SER A 69 35.21 -12.69 -8.87
CA SER A 69 35.54 -12.81 -10.28
C SER A 69 36.86 -13.55 -10.42
N THR A 70 36.82 -14.83 -10.77
CA THR A 70 38.00 -15.60 -11.13
C THR A 70 38.45 -15.12 -12.52
N ARG A 71 39.46 -14.25 -12.57
CA ARG A 71 40.08 -13.83 -13.83
C ARG A 71 40.86 -15.02 -14.40
N LEU A 72 40.33 -15.68 -15.42
CA LEU A 72 41.06 -16.67 -16.21
C LEU A 72 42.18 -15.95 -16.98
N THR A 73 43.42 -16.08 -16.53
CA THR A 73 44.59 -15.71 -17.30
C THR A 73 44.86 -16.81 -18.33
N HIS A 74 44.69 -16.50 -19.61
CA HIS A 74 45.15 -17.35 -20.70
C HIS A 74 46.67 -17.28 -20.78
N PRO A 75 47.40 -18.42 -20.83
CA PRO A 75 48.81 -18.39 -21.20
C PRO A 75 48.93 -18.14 -22.71
N THR A 76 49.61 -17.06 -23.08
CA THR A 76 50.12 -16.86 -24.44
C THR A 76 51.18 -17.91 -24.74
N GLY A 77 50.91 -18.74 -25.75
CA GLY A 77 51.88 -19.58 -26.45
C GLY A 77 51.91 -19.18 -27.91
#